data_AF-A0A6I1EA16-F1
#
_entry.id   AF-A0A6I1EA16-F1
#
_cell.length_a   1.000
_cell.length_b   1.000
_cell.length_c   1.000
_cell.angle_alpha   90.00
_cell.angle_beta   90.00
_cell.angle_gamma   90.00
#
_symmetry.space_group_name_H-M   'P 1'
#
loop_
_entity.id
_entity.type
_entity.pdbx_description
1 polymer ?
#
loop_
_entity_poly.entity_id
_entity_poly.type
_entity_poly.pdbx_seq_one_letter_code
_entity_poly.pdbx_strand_id
1 'polypeptide(L)'
;MKNAKLSYHQDFPQTPVSGWAGVRRYAWVNQQNDSGQWKRPKHKYVYPFEKQRKLWCLLEIHFQGVDLIFALPAELDQFIEIMSQNPLPSGNRLIKGRKLGRPNNHWLSRLPKKTKPWAFRQKLCKYLETAPQASEFREFYTSHPVRLKFDGYYDSFYDAIRAQKMHTSTP
;
A
#
# COMPACT_ATOMS: atom_id res chain seq x y z
N MET A 1 22.09 17.31 -1.33
CA MET A 1 21.05 17.88 -2.23
C MET A 1 19.70 17.27 -1.87
N LYS A 2 18.61 18.03 -1.98
CA LYS A 2 17.23 17.57 -1.78
C LYS A 2 16.44 17.96 -3.02
N ASN A 3 15.71 17.03 -3.61
CA ASN A 3 14.89 17.28 -4.78
C ASN A 3 13.61 16.44 -4.69
N ALA A 4 12.52 16.95 -5.25
CA ALA A 4 11.24 16.27 -5.35
C ALA A 4 10.67 16.51 -6.74
N LYS A 5 10.14 15.47 -7.36
CA LYS A 5 9.58 15.50 -8.72
C LYS A 5 8.30 14.67 -8.77
N LEU A 6 7.37 15.11 -9.61
CA LEU A 6 6.22 14.32 -10.02
C LEU A 6 6.42 13.75 -11.43
N SER A 7 6.01 12.50 -11.63
CA SER A 7 5.91 11.88 -12.94
C SER A 7 4.54 11.21 -13.10
N TYR A 8 4.08 11.10 -14.34
CA TYR A 8 2.74 10.61 -14.65
C TYR A 8 2.82 9.37 -15.54
N HIS A 9 2.01 8.36 -15.21
CA HIS A 9 2.08 7.01 -15.81
C HIS A 9 0.68 6.52 -16.18
N GLN A 10 0.56 5.81 -17.30
CA GLN A 10 -0.71 5.20 -17.73
C GLN A 10 -1.02 3.91 -16.96
N ASP A 11 0.04 3.14 -16.66
CA ASP A 11 -0.03 1.96 -15.80
C ASP A 11 0.33 2.31 -14.36
N PHE A 12 -0.14 1.50 -13.40
CA PHE A 12 0.16 1.74 -11.99
C PHE A 12 1.66 1.52 -11.69
N PRO A 13 2.41 2.56 -11.27
CA PRO A 13 3.84 2.45 -11.04
C PRO A 13 4.11 1.81 -9.67
N GLN A 14 4.13 0.48 -9.62
CA GLN A 14 4.29 -0.25 -8.35
C GLN A 14 5.58 0.12 -7.61
N THR A 15 5.47 0.48 -6.33
CA THR A 15 6.61 0.85 -5.46
C THR A 15 6.90 -0.21 -4.41
N PRO A 16 8.07 -0.15 -3.74
CA PRO A 16 8.37 -1.02 -2.60
C PRO A 16 7.39 -0.89 -1.43
N VAL A 17 6.67 0.24 -1.33
CA VAL A 17 5.70 0.52 -0.24
C VAL A 17 4.27 0.15 -0.67
N SER A 18 3.94 0.10 -1.96
CA SER A 18 2.57 -0.20 -2.45
C SER A 18 1.94 -1.42 -1.82
N GLY A 19 2.69 -2.53 -1.81
CA GLY A 19 2.23 -3.77 -1.17
C GLY A 19 1.91 -3.57 0.32
N TRP A 20 2.59 -2.67 1.01
CA TRP A 20 2.44 -2.35 2.44
C TRP A 20 1.38 -1.27 2.73
N ALA A 21 1.07 -0.42 1.77
CA ALA A 21 0.00 0.57 1.86
C ALA A 21 -1.39 0.01 1.51
N GLY A 22 -1.46 -1.22 0.97
CA GLY A 22 -2.72 -1.91 0.71
C GLY A 22 -2.98 -2.24 -0.75
N VAL A 23 -2.07 -1.87 -1.66
CA VAL A 23 -2.16 -2.26 -3.07
C VAL A 23 -1.98 -3.77 -3.21
N ARG A 24 -2.81 -4.38 -4.04
CA ARG A 24 -2.81 -5.83 -4.29
C ARG A 24 -2.87 -6.11 -5.77
N ARG A 25 -2.19 -7.17 -6.19
CA ARG A 25 -2.33 -7.77 -7.53
C ARG A 25 -3.20 -9.03 -7.53
N TYR A 26 -3.39 -9.62 -6.35
CA TYR A 26 -4.09 -10.86 -6.16
C TYR A 26 -5.13 -10.73 -5.05
N ALA A 27 -6.18 -11.53 -5.15
CA ALA A 27 -7.20 -11.67 -4.12
C ALA A 27 -7.83 -13.06 -4.17
N TRP A 28 -8.55 -13.40 -3.11
CA TRP A 28 -9.44 -14.54 -3.05
C TRP A 28 -10.84 -14.11 -3.48
N VAL A 29 -11.48 -14.91 -4.33
CA VAL A 29 -12.83 -14.62 -4.85
C VAL A 29 -13.75 -15.79 -4.55
N ASN A 30 -14.96 -15.48 -4.09
CA ASN A 30 -16.02 -16.45 -3.89
C ASN A 30 -16.71 -16.78 -5.21
N GLN A 31 -17.09 -18.04 -5.41
CA GLN A 31 -17.80 -18.51 -6.60
C GLN A 31 -18.91 -19.45 -6.17
N GLN A 32 -20.04 -19.41 -6.87
CA GLN A 32 -21.12 -20.38 -6.72
C GLN A 32 -21.15 -21.33 -7.93
N ASN A 33 -21.72 -22.51 -7.77
CA ASN A 33 -22.15 -23.34 -8.90
C ASN A 33 -23.53 -22.88 -9.40
N ASP A 34 -23.98 -23.47 -10.50
CA ASP A 34 -25.31 -23.18 -11.08
C ASP A 34 -26.45 -23.53 -10.10
N SER A 35 -26.17 -24.42 -9.14
CA SER A 35 -27.08 -24.79 -8.05
C SER A 35 -27.04 -23.86 -6.83
N GLY A 36 -26.30 -22.74 -6.88
CA GLY A 36 -26.20 -21.75 -5.79
C GLY A 36 -25.31 -22.16 -4.60
N GLN A 37 -24.69 -23.34 -4.61
CA GLN A 37 -23.76 -23.79 -3.58
C GLN A 37 -22.40 -23.10 -3.71
N TRP A 38 -21.84 -22.67 -2.58
CA TRP A 38 -20.53 -22.05 -2.53
C TRP A 38 -19.42 -23.05 -2.86
N LYS A 39 -18.58 -22.70 -3.84
CA LYS A 39 -17.32 -23.40 -4.12
C LYS A 39 -16.23 -22.90 -3.18
N ARG A 40 -15.16 -23.69 -3.07
CA ARG A 40 -13.91 -23.27 -2.40
C ARG A 40 -13.42 -21.96 -3.03
N PRO A 41 -13.10 -20.91 -2.22
CA PRO A 41 -12.58 -19.66 -2.73
C PRO A 41 -11.38 -19.86 -3.64
N LYS A 42 -11.35 -19.16 -4.77
CA LYS A 42 -10.28 -19.27 -5.77
C LYS A 42 -9.32 -18.11 -5.65
N HIS A 43 -8.02 -18.41 -5.67
CA HIS A 43 -6.97 -17.39 -5.77
C HIS A 43 -6.93 -16.84 -7.20
N LYS A 44 -7.02 -15.52 -7.37
CA LYS A 44 -7.06 -14.86 -8.68
C LYS A 44 -6.02 -13.75 -8.76
N TYR A 45 -5.22 -13.75 -9.82
CA TYR A 45 -4.26 -12.69 -10.17
C TYR A 45 -4.94 -11.52 -10.90
N VAL A 46 -6.19 -11.19 -10.53
CA VAL A 46 -6.93 -10.11 -11.17
C VAL A 46 -7.59 -9.33 -10.06
N TYR A 47 -6.84 -8.39 -9.50
CA TYR A 47 -7.38 -7.41 -8.58
C TYR A 47 -7.71 -6.12 -9.37
N PRO A 48 -8.93 -5.58 -9.28
CA PRO A 48 -9.37 -4.47 -10.15
C PRO A 48 -8.70 -3.12 -9.83
N PHE A 49 -7.80 -3.08 -8.85
CA PHE A 49 -7.17 -1.85 -8.38
C PHE A 49 -6.50 -1.03 -9.48
N GLU A 50 -5.66 -1.68 -10.30
CA GLU A 50 -4.84 -1.01 -11.32
C GLU A 50 -5.72 -0.43 -12.46
N LYS A 51 -6.95 -0.94 -12.65
CA LYS A 51 -7.88 -0.51 -13.71
C LYS A 51 -8.75 0.70 -13.32
N GLN A 52 -8.64 1.19 -12.09
CA GLN A 52 -9.48 2.29 -11.60
C GLN A 52 -9.18 3.64 -12.27
N ARG A 53 -7.97 3.82 -12.80
CA ARG A 53 -7.53 5.09 -13.38
C ARG A 53 -6.79 4.87 -14.69
N LYS A 54 -6.86 5.90 -15.54
CA LYS A 54 -6.10 6.01 -16.79
C LYS A 54 -4.76 6.74 -16.59
N LEU A 55 -4.62 7.47 -15.49
CA LEU A 55 -3.42 8.25 -15.17
C LEU A 55 -3.12 8.15 -13.68
N TRP A 56 -1.86 7.83 -13.39
CA TRP A 56 -1.28 7.71 -12.07
C TRP A 56 -0.19 8.75 -11.89
N CYS A 57 -0.16 9.37 -10.72
CA CYS A 57 0.91 10.29 -10.33
C CYS A 57 1.89 9.54 -9.43
N LEU A 58 3.18 9.68 -9.70
CA LEU A 58 4.28 9.11 -8.92
C LEU A 58 5.09 10.26 -8.32
N LEU A 59 5.31 10.20 -7.00
CA LEU A 59 6.18 11.12 -6.28
C LEU A 59 7.56 10.51 -6.15
N GLU A 60 8.57 11.19 -6.69
CA GLU A 60 9.98 10.83 -6.63
C GLU A 60 10.71 11.83 -5.72
N ILE A 61 11.34 11.33 -4.66
CA ILE A 61 12.06 12.13 -3.66
C ILE A 61 13.53 11.70 -3.63
N HIS A 62 14.42 12.64 -3.92
CA HIS A 62 15.85 12.48 -3.70
C HIS A 62 16.27 13.24 -2.43
N PHE A 63 16.72 12.53 -1.40
CA PHE A 63 17.11 13.12 -0.13
C PHE A 63 18.46 12.58 0.36
N GLN A 64 19.50 13.41 0.34
CA GLN A 64 20.83 13.06 0.88
C GLN A 64 21.38 11.73 0.30
N GLY A 65 21.23 11.55 -1.02
CA GLY A 65 21.69 10.36 -1.74
C GLY A 65 20.83 9.12 -1.47
N VAL A 66 19.53 9.31 -1.21
CA VAL A 66 18.54 8.24 -1.06
C VAL A 66 17.34 8.62 -1.91
N ASP A 67 16.93 7.70 -2.77
CA ASP A 67 15.76 7.84 -3.61
C ASP A 67 14.58 7.10 -2.99
N LEU A 68 13.46 7.80 -2.89
CA LEU A 68 12.18 7.26 -2.41
C LEU A 68 11.14 7.53 -3.48
N ILE A 69 10.28 6.54 -3.71
CA ILE A 69 9.21 6.62 -4.69
C ILE A 69 7.89 6.22 -4.04
N PHE A 70 6.83 6.98 -4.31
CA PHE A 70 5.49 6.76 -3.77
C PHE A 70 4.45 6.89 -4.87
N ALA A 71 3.65 5.85 -5.08
CA ALA A 71 2.59 5.83 -6.07
C ALA A 71 1.22 6.20 -5.49
N LEU A 72 1.07 6.16 -4.16
CA LEU A 72 -0.15 6.59 -3.47
C LEU A 72 0.17 7.44 -2.23
N PRO A 73 -0.72 8.39 -1.85
CA PRO A 73 -0.60 9.13 -0.59
C PRO A 73 -0.51 8.21 0.64
N ALA A 74 -1.29 7.12 0.65
CA ALA A 74 -1.25 6.13 1.72
C ALA A 74 0.13 5.47 1.87
N GLU A 75 0.94 5.37 0.80
CA GLU A 75 2.31 4.89 0.88
C GLU A 75 3.21 5.92 1.58
N LEU A 76 3.08 7.19 1.20
CA LEU A 76 3.81 8.30 1.81
C LEU A 76 3.48 8.44 3.30
N ASP A 77 2.20 8.41 3.65
CA ASP A 77 1.74 8.59 5.02
C ASP A 77 2.18 7.42 5.91
N GLN A 78 2.05 6.18 5.42
CA GLN A 78 2.56 5.00 6.13
C GLN A 78 4.09 5.06 6.30
N PHE A 79 4.81 5.54 5.29
CA PHE A 79 6.26 5.70 5.37
C PHE A 79 6.63 6.70 6.46
N ILE A 80 5.99 7.88 6.48
CA ILE A 80 6.20 8.91 7.51
C ILE A 80 5.85 8.35 8.89
N GLU A 81 4.69 7.69 9.05
CA GLU A 81 4.25 7.10 10.31
C GLU A 81 5.32 6.14 10.88
N ILE A 82 5.83 5.22 10.07
CA ILE A 82 6.85 4.25 10.49
C ILE A 82 8.19 4.93 10.77
N MET A 83 8.61 5.86 9.90
CA MET A 83 9.89 6.56 10.03
C MET A 83 9.91 7.58 11.17
N SER A 84 8.76 8.00 11.68
CA SER A 84 8.64 8.88 12.84
C SER A 84 8.65 8.16 14.20
N GLN A 85 8.56 6.82 14.23
CA GLN A 85 8.60 6.05 15.48
C GLN A 85 10.02 5.97 16.08
N ASN A 86 10.15 6.07 17.40
CA ASN A 86 11.41 5.87 18.10
C ASN A 86 11.22 4.95 19.33
N PRO A 87 11.77 3.72 19.36
CA PRO A 87 12.61 3.08 18.34
C PRO A 87 11.83 2.72 17.07
N LEU A 88 12.55 2.43 15.97
CA LEU A 88 11.93 1.91 14.75
C LEU A 88 11.21 0.58 15.04
N PRO A 89 10.03 0.35 14.44
CA PRO A 89 9.31 -0.90 14.62
C PRO A 89 10.09 -2.08 14.04
N SER A 90 9.99 -3.23 14.70
CA SER A 90 10.60 -4.49 14.28
C SER A 90 9.63 -5.65 14.48
N GLY A 91 9.90 -6.78 13.80
CA GLY A 91 9.11 -8.01 13.91
C GLY A 91 7.61 -7.78 13.64
N ASN A 92 6.77 -8.27 14.54
CA ASN A 92 5.31 -8.20 14.41
C ASN A 92 4.76 -6.76 14.46
N ARG A 93 5.51 -5.79 15.02
CA ARG A 93 5.08 -4.38 15.07
C ARG A 93 5.05 -3.74 13.68
N LEU A 94 5.80 -4.26 12.71
CA LEU A 94 5.76 -3.84 11.31
C LEU A 94 4.48 -4.28 10.58
N ILE A 95 3.73 -5.22 11.16
CA ILE A 95 2.63 -5.94 10.50
C ILE A 95 1.32 -5.68 11.26
N LYS A 96 1.26 -4.68 12.14
CA LYS A 96 0.08 -4.41 12.96
C LYS A 96 -1.14 -4.18 12.03
N GLY A 97 -2.14 -5.05 12.14
CA GLY A 97 -3.36 -5.01 11.30
C GLY A 97 -3.29 -5.80 9.98
N ARG A 98 -2.15 -6.40 9.62
CA ARG A 98 -2.02 -7.28 8.44
C ARG A 98 -2.05 -8.74 8.86
N LYS A 99 -2.98 -9.51 8.29
CA LYS A 99 -3.11 -10.96 8.57
C LYS A 99 -2.04 -11.81 7.88
N LEU A 100 -1.41 -11.32 6.80
CA LEU A 100 -0.43 -12.06 5.99
C LEU A 100 0.66 -11.13 5.42
N GLY A 101 1.93 -11.49 5.67
CA GLY A 101 3.14 -10.84 5.18
C GLY A 101 4.35 -11.29 5.99
N ARG A 102 5.44 -11.73 5.37
CA ARG A 102 6.69 -12.06 6.10
C ARG A 102 7.44 -10.76 6.43
N PRO A 103 7.87 -10.53 7.68
CA PRO A 103 8.67 -9.35 8.05
C PRO A 103 9.95 -9.19 7.20
N ASN A 104 10.50 -10.32 6.72
CA ASN A 104 11.77 -10.37 6.01
C ASN A 104 11.79 -9.61 4.67
N ASN A 105 10.63 -9.30 4.09
CA ASN A 105 10.52 -8.54 2.83
C ASN A 105 9.99 -7.10 3.02
N HIS A 106 9.97 -6.59 4.25
CA HIS A 106 9.50 -5.24 4.53
C HIS A 106 10.43 -4.18 3.91
N TRP A 107 9.87 -3.11 3.35
CA TRP A 107 10.67 -2.04 2.71
C TRP A 107 11.70 -1.42 3.68
N LEU A 108 11.37 -1.33 4.97
CA LEU A 108 12.26 -0.85 6.03
C LEU A 108 13.58 -1.65 6.14
N SER A 109 13.56 -2.96 5.88
CA SER A 109 14.79 -3.77 5.92
C SER A 109 15.72 -3.45 4.74
N ARG A 110 15.14 -3.04 3.60
CA ARG A 110 15.83 -2.71 2.35
C ARG A 110 16.35 -1.27 2.31
N LEU A 111 15.95 -0.42 3.26
CA LEU A 111 16.46 0.94 3.34
C LEU A 111 17.96 0.97 3.68
N PRO A 112 18.74 1.88 3.07
CA PRO A 112 20.16 2.03 3.37
C PRO A 112 20.41 2.27 4.87
N LYS A 113 21.50 1.72 5.43
CA LYS A 113 21.81 1.89 6.87
C LYS A 113 21.84 3.36 7.30
N LYS A 114 22.32 4.26 6.42
CA LYS A 114 22.38 5.71 6.67
C LYS A 114 21.03 6.40 6.90
N THR A 115 19.90 5.77 6.56
CA THR A 115 18.57 6.36 6.76
C THR A 115 17.95 6.04 8.10
N LYS A 116 18.48 5.05 8.82
CA LYS A 116 17.93 4.53 10.08
C LYS A 116 18.19 5.43 11.31
N PRO A 117 19.30 6.21 11.42
CA PRO A 117 19.52 7.10 12.55
C PRO A 117 18.38 8.11 12.75
N TRP A 118 18.00 8.34 14.01
CA TRP A 118 16.85 9.19 14.36
C TRP A 118 16.92 10.60 13.75
N ALA A 119 18.09 11.25 13.84
CA ALA A 119 18.31 12.59 13.30
C ALA A 119 18.11 12.66 11.77
N PHE A 120 18.47 11.59 11.04
CA PHE A 120 18.21 11.52 9.59
C PHE A 120 16.72 11.41 9.32
N ARG A 121 16.04 10.52 10.05
CA ARG A 121 14.60 10.27 9.90
C ARG A 121 13.77 11.52 10.17
N GLN A 122 14.05 12.27 11.24
CA GLN A 122 13.35 13.53 11.53
C GLN A 122 13.48 14.54 10.39
N LYS A 123 14.70 14.71 9.85
CA LYS A 123 14.95 15.62 8.73
C LYS A 123 14.25 15.17 7.45
N LEU A 124 14.16 13.85 7.23
CA LEU A 124 13.45 13.25 6.10
C LEU A 124 11.94 13.43 6.23
N CYS A 125 11.34 13.04 7.36
CA CYS A 125 9.89 13.20 7.60
C CYS A 125 9.47 14.66 7.46
N LYS A 126 10.20 15.59 8.08
CA LYS A 126 9.95 17.02 7.92
C LYS A 126 10.00 17.45 6.45
N TYR A 127 10.98 16.98 5.69
CA TYR A 127 11.05 17.30 4.26
C TYR A 127 9.86 16.76 3.48
N LEU A 128 9.46 15.51 3.72
CA LEU A 128 8.29 14.88 3.09
C LEU A 128 6.97 15.58 3.42
N GLU A 129 6.85 16.15 4.62
CA GLU A 129 5.68 16.92 5.04
C GLU A 129 5.62 18.31 4.40
N THR A 130 6.78 18.97 4.21
CA THR A 130 6.85 20.36 3.72
C THR A 130 7.11 20.52 2.22
N ALA A 131 7.44 19.44 1.50
CA ALA A 131 7.76 19.52 0.08
C ALA A 131 6.49 19.89 -0.74
N PRO A 132 6.52 20.95 -1.57
CA PRO A 132 5.36 21.33 -2.39
C PRO A 132 4.83 20.19 -3.26
N GLN A 133 5.73 19.42 -3.87
CA GLN A 133 5.41 18.26 -4.69
C GLN A 133 4.67 17.17 -3.90
N ALA A 134 4.92 17.03 -2.59
CA ALA A 134 4.18 16.10 -1.75
C ALA A 134 2.74 16.60 -1.48
N SER A 135 2.52 17.92 -1.42
CA SER A 135 1.16 18.50 -1.36
C SER A 135 0.42 18.29 -2.67
N GLU A 136 1.04 18.67 -3.80
CA GLU A 136 0.48 18.49 -5.15
C GLU A 136 0.14 17.02 -5.44
N PHE A 137 1.02 16.11 -5.00
CA PHE A 137 0.78 14.67 -5.06
C PHE A 137 -0.47 14.25 -4.27
N ARG A 138 -0.65 14.73 -3.04
CA ARG A 138 -1.84 14.45 -2.23
C ARG A 138 -3.10 15.01 -2.90
N GLU A 139 -3.05 16.26 -3.36
CA GLU A 139 -4.15 16.94 -4.04
C GLU A 139 -4.61 16.19 -5.31
N PHE A 140 -3.67 15.70 -6.11
CA PHE A 140 -3.97 14.86 -7.28
C PHE A 140 -4.85 13.65 -6.93
N TYR A 141 -4.61 13.02 -5.78
CA TYR A 141 -5.38 11.85 -5.35
C TYR A 141 -6.67 12.22 -4.59
N THR A 142 -6.72 13.37 -3.92
CA THR A 142 -7.93 13.89 -3.26
C THR A 142 -9.05 14.15 -4.25
N SER A 143 -8.73 14.67 -5.45
CA SER A 143 -9.74 14.95 -6.48
C SER A 143 -10.51 13.71 -6.97
N HIS A 144 -9.89 12.52 -6.90
CA HIS A 144 -10.44 11.28 -7.46
C HIS A 144 -10.13 10.04 -6.59
N PRO A 145 -10.59 9.93 -5.34
CA PRO A 145 -10.10 8.95 -4.37
C PRO A 145 -10.01 7.51 -4.90
N VAL A 146 -8.90 6.82 -4.61
CA VAL A 146 -8.70 5.42 -5.02
C VAL A 146 -9.33 4.46 -4.02
N ARG A 147 -9.96 3.38 -4.51
CA ARG A 147 -10.49 2.32 -3.65
C ARG A 147 -9.45 1.23 -3.48
N LEU A 148 -9.20 0.83 -2.23
CA LEU A 148 -8.31 -0.28 -1.87
C LEU A 148 -9.06 -1.56 -1.52
N LYS A 149 -10.40 -1.52 -1.48
CA LYS A 149 -11.27 -2.65 -1.17
C LYS A 149 -12.34 -2.74 -2.24
N PHE A 150 -12.67 -3.96 -2.63
CA PHE A 150 -13.64 -4.25 -3.67
C PHE A 150 -14.52 -5.42 -3.23
N ASP A 151 -15.82 -5.29 -3.45
CA ASP A 151 -16.77 -6.32 -3.08
C ASP A 151 -16.52 -7.62 -3.83
N GLY A 152 -16.60 -8.74 -3.10
CA GLY A 152 -16.28 -10.08 -3.63
C GLY A 152 -14.79 -10.38 -3.76
N TYR A 153 -13.89 -9.45 -3.41
CA TYR A 153 -12.44 -9.66 -3.36
C TYR A 153 -11.92 -9.62 -1.92
N TYR A 154 -11.28 -10.69 -1.49
CA TYR A 154 -10.84 -10.86 -0.11
C TYR A 154 -9.32 -10.99 0.01
N ASP A 155 -8.77 -10.43 1.09
CA ASP A 155 -7.34 -10.43 1.39
C ASP A 155 -6.79 -11.82 1.75
N SER A 156 -7.65 -12.70 2.26
CA SER A 156 -7.26 -14.05 2.64
C SER A 156 -8.35 -15.06 2.32
N PHE A 157 -7.92 -16.32 2.19
CA PHE A 157 -8.83 -17.46 2.06
C PHE A 157 -9.86 -17.49 3.20
N TYR A 158 -9.43 -17.21 4.43
CA TYR A 158 -10.30 -17.21 5.59
C TYR A 158 -11.33 -16.09 5.58
N ASP A 159 -10.96 -14.91 5.08
CA ASP A 159 -11.90 -13.79 4.94
C ASP A 159 -12.95 -14.12 3.88
N ALA A 160 -12.55 -14.76 2.77
CA ALA A 160 -13.48 -15.24 1.75
C ALA A 160 -14.48 -16.27 2.31
N ILE A 161 -13.99 -17.28 3.04
CA ILE A 161 -14.84 -18.28 3.72
C ILE A 161 -15.79 -17.64 4.73
N ARG A 162 -15.30 -16.67 5.52
CA ARG A 162 -16.13 -16.00 6.52
C ARG A 162 -17.28 -15.24 5.87
N ALA A 163 -17.02 -14.59 4.73
CA ALA A 163 -18.05 -13.94 3.94
C ALA A 163 -19.10 -14.92 3.40
N GLN A 164 -18.69 -16.11 2.92
CA GLN A 164 -19.65 -17.15 2.50
C GLN A 164 -20.62 -17.52 3.64
N LYS A 165 -20.08 -17.72 4.85
CA LYS A 165 -20.87 -18.10 6.03
C LYS A 165 -21.85 -17.01 6.45
N MET A 166 -21.47 -15.74 6.39
CA MET A 166 -22.37 -14.63 6.71
C MET A 166 -23.57 -14.57 5.75
N HIS A 167 -23.36 -14.86 4.46
CA HIS A 167 -24.46 -14.91 3.49
C HIS A 167 -25.42 -16.08 3.70
N THR A 168 -24.96 -17.20 4.27
CA THR A 168 -25.83 -18.35 4.58
C THR A 168 -26.63 -18.19 5.88
N SER A 169 -26.36 -17.14 6.67
CA SER A 169 -26.95 -16.93 8.00
C SER A 169 -27.96 -15.79 8.06
N THR A 170 -28.35 -15.24 6.91
CA THR A 170 -29.43 -14.24 6.83
C THR A 170 -30.74 -15.00 6.60
N PRO A 171 -31.71 -14.95 7.53
CA PRO A 171 -32.98 -15.69 7.43
C PRO A 171 -33.89 -15.18 6.31
#